data_AF-A0A2R7R2K8-F1
#
_entry.id   AF-A0A2R7R2K8-F1
#
_cell.length_a   1.000
_cell.length_b   1.000
_cell.length_c   1.000
_cell.angle_alpha   90.00
_cell.angle_beta   90.00
_cell.angle_gamma   90.00
#
_symmetry.space_group_name_H-M   'P 1'
#
loop_
_entity.id
_entity.type
_entity.pdbx_description
1 polymer ?
#
loop_
_entity_poly.entity_id
_entity_poly.type
_entity_poly.pdbx_seq_one_letter_code
_entity_poly.pdbx_strand_id
1 'polypeptide(L)'
;LYRLTFDGSIADEHGFIVMGGQAERVSASIAGGWRSSLRFAGAVRLAIGALTTDADQDAAGTSPAKAVEVAVLDRQSETSRGSRRAFRRLNDADITALLAEED
;
A
#
# COMPACT_ATOMS: atom_id res chain seq x y z
N LEU A 1 13.06 -1.34 5.79
CA LEU A 1 12.03 -2.41 5.77
C LEU A 1 12.79 -3.71 5.61
N TYR A 2 12.43 -4.79 6.31
CA TYR A 2 13.18 -6.04 6.19
C TYR A 2 12.42 -7.05 5.36
N ARG A 3 13.10 -7.61 4.34
CA ARG A 3 12.58 -8.71 3.51
C ARG A 3 13.31 -9.99 3.88
N LEU A 4 12.53 -11.04 4.14
CA LEU A 4 13.03 -12.39 4.38
C LEU A 4 12.54 -13.29 3.24
N THR A 5 13.47 -13.97 2.59
CA THR A 5 13.17 -14.93 1.52
C THR A 5 13.20 -16.37 2.04
N PHE A 6 12.65 -17.31 1.27
CA PHE A 6 12.45 -18.70 1.70
C PHE A 6 13.77 -19.46 1.96
N ASP A 7 14.87 -19.01 1.38
CA ASP A 7 16.22 -19.53 1.53
C ASP A 7 16.91 -19.03 2.81
N GLY A 8 16.24 -18.18 3.60
CA GLY A 8 16.79 -17.60 4.83
C GLY A 8 17.58 -16.31 4.61
N SER A 9 17.66 -15.79 3.38
CA SER A 9 18.32 -14.51 3.12
C SER A 9 17.51 -13.33 3.68
N ILE A 10 18.22 -12.34 4.23
CA ILE A 10 17.65 -11.11 4.81
C ILE A 10 18.20 -9.91 4.06
N ALA A 11 17.31 -9.01 3.62
CA ALA A 11 17.67 -7.75 3.00
C ALA A 11 17.05 -6.56 3.76
N ASP A 12 17.82 -5.49 3.91
CA ASP A 12 17.32 -4.19 4.37
C ASP A 12 17.00 -3.30 3.17
N GLU A 13 15.75 -2.89 3.08
CA GLU A 13 15.17 -2.18 1.94
C GLU A 13 14.68 -0.80 2.37
N HIS A 14 15.10 0.22 1.63
CA HIS A 14 14.66 1.60 1.81
C HIS A 14 13.61 1.94 0.75
N GLY A 15 12.51 2.60 1.15
CA GLY A 15 11.41 2.95 0.26
C GLY A 15 10.25 1.97 0.34
N PHE A 16 10.21 0.96 -0.54
CA PHE A 16 9.10 0.00 -0.63
C PHE A 16 9.60 -1.43 -0.88
N ILE A 17 8.73 -2.40 -0.63
CA ILE A 17 8.95 -3.83 -0.92
C ILE A 17 7.73 -4.36 -1.67
N VAL A 18 7.95 -5.20 -2.67
CA VAL A 18 6.92 -5.99 -3.35
C VAL A 18 7.30 -7.46 -3.25
N MET A 19 6.32 -8.32 -2.97
CA MET A 19 6.54 -9.77 -2.84
C MET A 19 5.34 -10.55 -3.38
N GLY A 20 5.62 -11.71 -3.97
CA GLY A 20 4.61 -12.64 -4.47
C GLY A 20 4.09 -12.32 -5.88
N GLY A 21 3.59 -13.34 -6.56
CA GLY A 21 2.95 -13.20 -7.88
C GLY A 21 3.83 -12.51 -8.91
N GLN A 22 3.31 -11.43 -9.51
CA GLN A 22 3.95 -10.68 -10.60
C GLN A 22 4.76 -9.50 -10.04
N ALA A 23 5.69 -9.81 -9.13
CA ALA A 23 6.41 -8.83 -8.32
C ALA A 23 7.24 -7.83 -9.15
N GLU A 24 7.85 -8.27 -10.25
CA GLU A 24 8.66 -7.42 -11.13
C GLU A 24 7.83 -6.32 -11.78
N ARG A 25 6.62 -6.65 -12.26
CA ARG A 25 5.70 -5.67 -12.86
C ARG A 25 5.27 -4.63 -11.83
N VAL A 26 4.81 -5.10 -10.67
CA VAL A 26 4.31 -4.23 -9.61
C VAL A 26 5.44 -3.32 -9.11
N SER A 27 6.66 -3.87 -8.95
CA SER A 27 7.84 -3.09 -8.56
C SER A 27 8.17 -2.00 -9.56
N ALA A 28 8.14 -2.30 -10.86
CA ALA A 28 8.39 -1.31 -11.90
C ALA A 28 7.34 -0.18 -11.90
N SER A 29 6.07 -0.53 -11.69
CA SER A 29 4.97 0.44 -11.56
C SER A 29 5.17 1.38 -10.37
N ILE A 30 5.43 0.82 -9.18
CA ILE A 30 5.65 1.61 -7.96
C ILE A 30 6.93 2.47 -8.08
N ALA A 31 8.01 1.94 -8.67
CA ALA A 31 9.27 2.67 -8.85
C ALA A 31 9.10 3.96 -9.67
N GLY A 32 8.18 3.95 -10.65
CA GLY A 32 7.88 5.14 -11.47
C GLY A 32 7.30 6.30 -10.66
N GLY A 33 6.43 6.00 -9.69
CA GLY A 33 5.69 7.00 -8.90
C GLY A 33 6.22 7.25 -7.48
N TRP A 34 7.03 6.35 -6.92
CA TRP A 34 7.46 6.44 -5.53
C TRP A 34 8.33 7.68 -5.29
N ARG A 35 8.01 8.45 -4.25
CA ARG A 35 8.84 9.55 -3.73
C ARG A 35 8.76 9.54 -2.20
N SER A 36 9.84 9.90 -1.52
CA SER A 36 9.86 10.02 -0.06
C SER A 36 8.92 11.11 0.48
N SER A 37 8.54 12.07 -0.37
CA SER A 37 7.61 13.15 -0.08
C SER A 37 6.14 12.79 -0.30
N LEU A 38 5.82 11.57 -0.74
CA LEU A 38 4.43 11.17 -0.94
C LEU A 38 3.65 11.27 0.36
N ARG A 39 2.50 11.96 0.30
CA ARG A 39 1.52 11.92 1.37
C ARG A 39 0.87 10.54 1.44
N PHE A 40 0.27 10.23 2.60
CA PHE A 40 -0.27 8.89 2.88
C PHE A 40 -1.26 8.41 1.81
N ALA A 41 -2.23 9.24 1.41
CA ALA A 41 -3.20 8.86 0.41
C ALA A 41 -2.57 8.65 -0.99
N GLY A 42 -1.60 9.47 -1.38
CA GLY A 42 -0.84 9.29 -2.62
C GLY A 42 -0.06 7.97 -2.64
N ALA A 43 0.55 7.59 -1.52
CA ALA A 43 1.21 6.29 -1.40
C ALA A 43 0.24 5.10 -1.51
N VAL A 44 -0.95 5.22 -0.91
CA VAL A 44 -2.00 4.19 -1.00
C VAL A 44 -2.53 4.06 -2.42
N ARG A 45 -2.81 5.18 -3.10
CA ARG A 45 -3.24 5.19 -4.52
C ARG A 45 -2.20 4.56 -5.43
N LEU A 46 -0.93 4.92 -5.27
CA LEU A 46 0.16 4.35 -6.06
C LEU A 46 0.25 2.83 -5.87
N ALA A 47 0.16 2.35 -4.63
CA ALA A 47 0.22 0.92 -4.33
C ALA A 47 -0.99 0.16 -4.89
N ILE A 48 -2.20 0.67 -4.70
CA ILE A 48 -3.43 0.04 -5.22
C ILE A 48 -3.41 0.02 -6.75
N GLY A 49 -3.07 1.14 -7.39
CA GLY A 49 -2.97 1.22 -8.85
C GLY A 49 -1.92 0.28 -9.44
N ALA A 50 -0.82 0.02 -8.72
CA ALA A 50 0.19 -0.95 -9.14
C ALA A 50 -0.26 -2.42 -8.95
N LEU A 51 -1.13 -2.69 -7.97
CA LEU A 51 -1.67 -4.03 -7.70
C LEU A 51 -2.84 -4.39 -8.61
N THR A 52 -3.66 -3.42 -9.02
CA THR A 52 -4.77 -3.61 -9.94
C THR A 52 -4.27 -3.64 -11.38
N THR A 53 -4.65 -4.66 -12.15
CA THR A 53 -4.40 -4.67 -13.60
C THR A 53 -5.58 -4.07 -14.37
N ASP A 54 -5.38 -3.60 -15.59
CA ASP A 54 -6.48 -3.10 -16.45
C ASP A 54 -7.56 -4.19 -16.67
N ALA A 55 -7.16 -5.47 -16.73
CA ALA A 55 -8.09 -6.59 -16.82
C ALA A 55 -8.95 -6.77 -15.56
N ASP A 56 -8.44 -6.43 -14.37
CA ASP A 56 -9.20 -6.49 -13.11
C ASP A 56 -10.19 -5.32 -12.99
N GLN A 57 -9.86 -4.16 -13.59
CA GLN A 57 -10.73 -2.98 -13.62
C GLN A 57 -11.92 -3.16 -14.57
N ASP A 58 -11.72 -3.81 -15.72
CA ASP A 58 -12.77 -4.06 -16.70
C ASP A 58 -13.68 -5.26 -16.35
N ALA A 59 -13.17 -6.25 -15.60
CA ALA A 59 -13.90 -7.47 -15.29
C ALA A 59 -14.77 -7.38 -14.02
N ALA A 60 -14.53 -6.40 -13.15
CA ALA A 60 -15.19 -6.33 -11.84
C ALA A 60 -15.72 -4.93 -11.55
N GLY A 61 -17.04 -4.77 -11.50
CA GLY A 61 -17.71 -3.65 -10.81
C GLY A 61 -17.48 -3.63 -9.29
N THR A 62 -16.39 -4.22 -8.83
CA THR A 62 -15.97 -4.30 -7.43
C THR A 62 -15.08 -3.10 -7.14
N SER A 63 -15.50 -2.28 -6.18
CA SER A 63 -14.69 -1.15 -5.70
C SER A 63 -13.27 -1.62 -5.32
N PRO A 64 -12.20 -0.92 -5.74
CA PRO A 64 -10.82 -1.28 -5.40
C PRO A 64 -10.62 -1.47 -3.89
N ALA A 65 -11.37 -0.72 -3.07
CA ALA A 65 -11.33 -0.83 -1.61
C ALA A 65 -11.69 -2.23 -1.07
N LYS A 66 -12.50 -3.01 -1.80
CA LYS A 66 -12.92 -4.36 -1.42
C LYS A 66 -11.97 -5.45 -1.91
N ALA A 67 -11.09 -5.12 -2.85
CA ALA A 67 -10.17 -6.06 -3.48
C ALA A 67 -8.81 -6.14 -2.76
N VAL A 68 -8.56 -5.24 -1.79
CA VAL A 68 -7.27 -5.12 -1.11
C VAL A 68 -7.42 -5.16 0.40
N GLU A 69 -6.42 -5.73 1.07
CA GLU A 69 -6.25 -5.60 2.51
C GLU A 69 -5.17 -4.56 2.79
N VAL A 70 -5.49 -3.52 3.57
CA VAL A 70 -4.57 -2.42 3.85
C VAL A 70 -4.40 -2.20 5.35
N ALA A 71 -3.16 -1.96 5.77
CA ALA A 71 -2.82 -1.59 7.12
C ALA A 71 -1.69 -0.56 7.14
N VAL A 72 -1.59 0.17 8.25
CA VAL A 72 -0.61 1.24 8.45
C VAL A 72 0.09 1.09 9.79
N LEU A 73 1.37 1.43 9.83
CA LEU A 73 2.12 1.72 11.05
C LEU A 73 2.19 3.23 11.24
N ASP A 74 1.31 3.75 12.08
CA ASP A 74 1.19 5.18 12.33
C ASP A 74 2.12 5.63 13.46
N ARG A 75 3.13 6.45 13.12
CA ARG A 75 4.08 7.01 14.08
C ARG A 75 3.42 7.97 15.07
N GLN A 76 2.30 8.58 14.70
CA GLN A 76 1.57 9.56 15.50
C GLN A 76 0.30 8.97 16.13
N SER A 77 0.20 7.65 16.26
CA SER A 77 -1.03 6.98 16.72
C SER A 77 -1.58 7.49 18.06
N GLU A 78 -0.70 7.95 18.95
CA GLU A 78 -1.09 8.48 20.26
C GLU A 78 -1.74 9.86 20.14
N THR A 79 -1.22 10.74 19.28
CA THR A 79 -1.81 12.07 19.05
C THR A 79 -3.00 12.03 18.08
N SER A 80 -2.97 11.17 17.06
CA SER A 80 -4.00 11.09 16.02
C SER A 80 -5.23 10.28 16.47
N ARG A 81 -5.05 9.26 17.31
CA ARG A 81 -6.11 8.32 17.72
C ARG A 81 -6.16 8.02 19.22
N GLY A 82 -5.31 8.62 20.05
CA GLY A 82 -5.27 8.33 21.48
C GLY A 82 -4.75 6.93 21.83
N SER A 83 -4.05 6.26 20.90
CA SER A 83 -3.60 4.88 21.09
C SER A 83 -2.08 4.73 20.94
N ARG A 84 -1.44 4.02 21.86
CA ARG A 84 0.00 3.69 21.77
C ARG A 84 0.32 2.64 20.69
N ARG A 85 -0.70 1.95 20.16
CA ARG A 85 -0.50 0.94 19.11
C ARG A 85 -0.40 1.64 17.74
N ALA A 86 0.81 1.61 17.16
CA ALA A 86 1.07 2.16 15.84
C ALA A 86 0.28 1.44 14.73
N PHE A 87 0.16 0.11 14.84
CA PHE A 87 -0.53 -0.71 13.84
C PHE A 87 -2.04 -0.47 13.84
N ARG A 88 -2.59 -0.25 12.65
CA ARG A 88 -4.03 -0.15 12.40
C ARG A 88 -4.38 -0.75 11.04
N ARG A 89 -5.49 -1.51 10.98
CA ARG A 89 -6.15 -1.95 9.74
C ARG A 89 -7.05 -0.85 9.20
N LEU A 90 -7.07 -0.67 7.88
CA LEU A 90 -8.02 0.23 7.21
C LEU A 90 -9.21 -0.59 6.72
N ASN A 91 -10.42 -0.07 6.95
CA ASN A 91 -11.64 -0.68 6.39
C ASN A 91 -11.95 -0.10 5.00
N ASP A 92 -12.96 -0.65 4.33
CA ASP A 92 -13.38 -0.21 3.00
C ASP A 92 -13.68 1.29 2.93
N ALA A 93 -14.26 1.87 3.98
CA ALA A 93 -14.60 3.29 4.04
C ALA A 93 -13.35 4.17 4.16
N ASP A 94 -12.38 3.78 4.99
CA ASP A 94 -11.08 4.44 5.10
C ASP A 94 -10.35 4.42 3.76
N ILE A 95 -10.31 3.27 3.09
CA ILE A 95 -9.64 3.12 1.79
C ILE A 95 -10.35 3.97 0.74
N THR A 96 -11.68 3.93 0.69
CA THR A 96 -12.47 4.74 -0.25
C THR A 96 -12.22 6.23 -0.05
N ALA A 97 -12.16 6.70 1.20
CA ALA A 97 -11.85 8.10 1.50
C ALA A 97 -10.45 8.49 1.01
N LEU A 98 -9.43 7.66 1.28
CA LEU A 98 -8.06 7.91 0.82
C LEU A 98 -7.93 7.94 -0.70
N LEU A 99 -8.68 7.09 -1.41
CA LEU A 99 -8.71 7.08 -2.87
C LEU A 99 -9.37 8.34 -3.44
N ALA A 100 -10.28 8.99 -2.71
CA ALA A 100 -10.98 10.20 -3.13
C ALA A 100 -10.23 11.51 -2.80
N GLU A 101 -9.22 11.49 -1.92
CA GLU A 101 -8.46 12.69 -1.59
C GLU A 101 -7.57 13.14 -2.76
N GLU A 102 -7.67 14.39 -3.20
CA GLU A 102 -6.75 14.99 -4.19
C GLU A 102 -5.39 15.33 -3.54
N ASP A 103 -4.30 15.38 -4.33
CA ASP A 103 -2.95 15.70 -3.84
C ASP A 103 -2.72 17.17 -3.53
#